data_AF-A0A942KSR6-F1
#
_entry.id   AF-A0A942KSR6-F1
#
_cell.length_a   1.000
_cell.length_b   1.000
_cell.length_c   1.000
_cell.angle_alpha   90.00
_cell.angle_beta   90.00
_cell.angle_gamma   90.00
#
_symmetry.space_group_name_H-M   'P 1'
#
loop_
_entity.id
_entity.type
_entity.pdbx_description
1 polymer ?
#
loop_
_entity_poly.entity_id
_entity_poly.type
_entity_poly.pdbx_seq_one_letter_code
_entity_poly.pdbx_strand_id
1 'polypeptide(L)'
;MPRKPCRLSLAAVLLCATGLLAACQSGGAGNATTDVTPNAVAGDPIEVTTLDALPAEAASALTGPAEAVGPEATAPQAAAATAAEPTPAEVAAEPAPQPDLAQTPVPPKSEQQLACERENGRWARVGRGEGRACVFQTRDSGKRCERESQCDSVCLARSGTCAPFKPMFGCNEILQDNGARVTLCLE
;
A
#
# COMPACT_ATOMS: atom_id res chain seq x y z
N MET A 1 27.10 30.37 41.86
CA MET A 1 25.95 30.48 42.79
C MET A 1 24.69 29.94 42.10
N PRO A 2 24.11 28.81 42.54
CA PRO A 2 22.89 28.29 41.92
C PRO A 2 21.66 28.98 42.51
N ARG A 3 20.87 29.65 41.67
CA ARG A 3 19.56 30.22 42.05
C ARG A 3 18.54 29.08 42.18
N LYS A 4 18.00 28.87 43.38
CA LYS A 4 16.89 27.93 43.64
C LYS A 4 15.63 28.42 42.90
N PRO A 5 15.03 27.63 42.00
CA PRO A 5 13.74 27.97 41.43
C PRO A 5 12.64 27.89 42.49
N CYS A 6 11.83 28.95 42.53
CA CYS A 6 10.79 29.20 43.51
C CYS A 6 9.67 28.17 43.39
N ARG A 7 9.59 27.23 44.35
CA ARG A 7 8.53 26.21 44.42
C ARG A 7 7.12 26.80 44.53
N LEU A 8 7.00 28.08 44.92
CA LEU A 8 5.73 28.81 44.97
C LEU A 8 5.12 29.05 43.57
N SER A 9 5.93 29.25 42.54
CA SER A 9 5.43 29.53 41.18
C SER A 9 4.80 28.30 40.52
N LEU A 10 5.28 27.09 40.86
CA LEU A 10 4.78 25.86 40.25
C LEU A 10 3.40 25.45 40.81
N ALA A 11 3.15 25.71 42.09
CA ALA A 11 1.87 25.44 42.73
C ALA A 11 0.75 26.38 42.22
N ALA A 12 1.07 27.64 41.95
CA ALA A 12 0.12 28.61 41.41
C ALA A 12 -0.30 28.27 39.96
N VAL A 13 0.64 27.82 39.13
CA VAL A 13 0.36 27.40 37.74
C VAL A 13 -0.52 26.13 37.71
N LEU A 14 -0.27 25.17 38.60
CA LEU A 14 -1.07 23.93 38.70
C LEU A 14 -2.51 24.19 39.16
N LEU A 15 -2.73 25.16 40.06
CA LEU A 15 -4.08 25.55 40.48
C LEU A 15 -4.86 26.28 39.37
N CYS A 16 -4.19 27.12 38.57
CA CYS A 16 -4.84 27.78 37.43
C CYS A 16 -5.17 26.80 36.29
N ALA A 17 -4.33 25.81 36.04
CA ALA A 17 -4.54 24.84 34.96
C ALA A 17 -5.73 23.90 35.22
N THR A 18 -6.00 23.56 36.50
CA THR A 18 -7.10 22.65 36.86
C THR A 18 -8.47 23.32 36.83
N GLY A 19 -8.55 24.65 37.04
CA GLY A 19 -9.81 25.40 36.95
C GLY A 19 -10.39 25.52 35.54
N LEU A 20 -9.54 25.55 34.50
CA LEU A 20 -9.97 25.71 33.10
C LEU A 20 -10.55 24.42 32.49
N LEU A 21 -10.23 23.25 33.05
CA LEU A 21 -10.68 21.94 32.54
C LEU A 21 -12.11 21.56 32.98
N ALA A 22 -12.70 22.26 33.95
CA ALA A 22 -14.02 21.92 34.51
C ALA A 22 -15.21 22.57 33.78
N ALA A 23 -15.00 23.47 32.81
CA ALA A 23 -16.06 24.25 32.17
C ALA A 23 -16.56 23.71 30.81
N CYS A 24 -15.99 22.61 30.28
CA CYS A 24 -16.31 22.13 28.92
C CYS A 24 -17.25 20.91 28.84
N GLN A 25 -17.80 20.41 29.95
CA GLN A 25 -18.54 19.12 29.96
C GLN A 25 -20.06 19.24 30.18
N SER A 26 -20.67 20.40 29.91
CA SER A 26 -22.13 20.57 29.98
C SER A 26 -22.71 21.13 28.68
N GLY A 27 -22.91 20.24 27.70
CA GLY A 27 -23.70 20.48 26.49
C GLY A 27 -23.48 19.33 25.49
N GLY A 28 -24.48 18.60 25.00
CA GLY A 28 -25.90 18.59 25.27
C GLY A 28 -26.48 17.22 24.87
N ALA A 29 -27.58 16.86 25.52
CA ALA A 29 -28.45 15.77 25.11
C ALA A 29 -29.26 16.24 23.89
N GLY A 30 -28.80 15.88 22.70
CA GLY A 30 -29.51 16.07 21.44
C GLY A 30 -29.99 14.73 20.90
N ASN A 31 -31.28 14.46 21.08
CA ASN A 31 -32.00 13.35 20.47
C ASN A 31 -32.17 13.69 18.98
N ALA A 32 -31.26 13.21 18.13
CA ALA A 32 -31.38 13.34 16.67
C ALA A 32 -31.76 11.97 16.10
N THR A 33 -33.06 11.83 15.86
CA THR A 33 -33.66 10.85 14.97
C THR A 33 -32.86 10.75 13.67
N THR A 34 -32.49 9.53 13.32
CA THR A 34 -31.94 9.10 12.04
C THR A 34 -32.85 9.53 10.90
N ASP A 35 -32.57 10.67 10.28
CA ASP A 35 -33.05 11.01 8.95
C ASP A 35 -31.94 10.63 7.96
N VAL A 36 -31.87 9.33 7.65
CA VAL A 36 -31.03 8.82 6.57
C VAL A 36 -31.77 9.16 5.29
N THR A 37 -31.33 10.20 4.59
CA THR A 37 -31.65 10.39 3.17
C THR A 37 -31.02 9.23 2.40
N PRO A 38 -31.81 8.30 1.82
CA PRO A 38 -31.24 7.33 0.90
C PRO A 38 -30.89 8.07 -0.39
N ASN A 39 -29.60 8.13 -0.73
CA ASN A 39 -29.20 8.33 -2.11
C ASN A 39 -29.70 7.14 -2.91
N ALA A 40 -30.93 7.24 -3.41
CA ALA A 40 -31.54 6.28 -4.30
C ALA A 40 -30.86 6.38 -5.68
N VAL A 41 -29.71 5.73 -5.82
CA VAL A 41 -29.27 5.23 -7.13
C VAL A 41 -30.17 4.03 -7.40
N ALA A 42 -31.32 4.29 -8.03
CA ALA A 42 -32.16 3.25 -8.60
C ALA A 42 -31.40 2.64 -9.78
N GLY A 43 -30.59 1.61 -9.50
CA GLY A 43 -30.11 0.70 -10.53
C GLY A 43 -31.25 -0.22 -10.95
N ASP A 44 -31.42 -0.39 -12.26
CA ASP A 44 -32.36 -1.35 -12.85
C ASP A 44 -32.16 -2.77 -12.28
N PRO A 45 -33.21 -3.60 -12.22
CA PRO A 45 -33.10 -4.97 -11.73
C PRO A 45 -32.15 -5.78 -12.62
N ILE A 46 -31.07 -6.30 -12.03
CA ILE A 46 -30.22 -7.30 -12.66
C ILE A 46 -30.97 -8.63 -12.61
N GLU A 47 -31.39 -9.13 -13.77
CA GLU A 47 -31.89 -10.50 -13.88
C GLU A 47 -30.73 -11.49 -13.71
N VAL A 48 -30.80 -12.31 -12.66
CA VAL A 48 -29.85 -13.40 -12.42
C VAL A 48 -30.44 -14.66 -13.03
N THR A 49 -29.91 -15.09 -14.18
CA THR A 49 -30.24 -16.42 -14.74
C THR A 49 -29.58 -17.48 -13.85
N THR A 50 -30.38 -18.16 -13.03
CA THR A 50 -29.93 -19.34 -12.29
C THR A 50 -29.74 -20.48 -13.29
N LEU A 51 -28.48 -20.76 -13.63
CA LEU A 51 -28.12 -21.92 -14.42
C LEU A 51 -28.06 -23.15 -13.49
N ASP A 52 -29.21 -23.70 -13.12
CA ASP A 52 -29.27 -25.04 -12.52
C ASP A 52 -30.66 -25.68 -12.67
N ALA A 53 -30.76 -26.64 -13.61
CA ALA A 53 -31.74 -27.72 -13.59
C ALA A 53 -31.19 -28.93 -14.37
N LEU A 54 -30.98 -30.01 -13.62
CA LEU A 54 -30.28 -31.28 -13.90
C LEU A 54 -31.05 -32.21 -14.87
N PRO A 55 -30.49 -33.40 -15.20
CA PRO A 55 -30.99 -34.56 -14.45
C PRO A 55 -29.90 -35.53 -13.99
N ALA A 56 -30.15 -36.06 -12.79
CA ALA A 56 -29.52 -37.24 -12.22
C ALA A 56 -29.91 -38.49 -13.02
N GLU A 57 -28.96 -39.44 -13.10
CA GLU A 57 -29.12 -40.90 -12.92
C GLU A 57 -28.08 -41.65 -13.75
N ALA A 58 -27.07 -42.22 -13.08
CA ALA A 58 -26.62 -43.61 -13.26
C ALA A 58 -25.38 -43.88 -12.43
N ALA A 59 -25.63 -44.41 -11.23
CA ALA A 59 -25.01 -45.59 -10.65
C ALA A 59 -23.49 -45.85 -10.80
N SER A 60 -22.92 -46.07 -9.61
CA SER A 60 -22.03 -47.20 -9.28
C SER A 60 -20.52 -47.04 -9.46
N ALA A 61 -19.88 -47.13 -8.29
CA ALA A 61 -18.68 -47.90 -7.99
C ALA A 61 -17.38 -47.51 -8.71
N LEU A 62 -16.36 -47.18 -7.92
CA LEU A 62 -15.19 -48.04 -7.69
C LEU A 62 -14.21 -47.31 -6.75
N THR A 63 -13.88 -48.00 -5.64
CA THR A 63 -12.54 -48.29 -5.14
C THR A 63 -11.38 -47.36 -5.58
N GLY A 64 -10.60 -46.85 -4.61
CA GLY A 64 -9.37 -46.05 -4.81
C GLY A 64 -8.21 -46.78 -5.54
N PRO A 65 -6.93 -46.35 -5.44
CA PRO A 65 -6.32 -45.31 -4.60
C PRO A 65 -5.48 -44.28 -5.40
N ALA A 66 -4.77 -43.42 -4.65
CA ALA A 66 -3.77 -42.48 -5.12
C ALA A 66 -2.69 -43.13 -6.02
N GLU A 67 -2.35 -42.46 -7.13
CA GLU A 67 -1.15 -42.75 -7.90
C GLU A 67 -0.49 -41.45 -8.37
N ALA A 68 0.83 -41.44 -8.22
CA ALA A 68 1.73 -40.32 -8.45
C ALA A 68 1.89 -40.02 -9.95
N VAL A 69 1.95 -38.73 -10.30
CA VAL A 69 2.35 -38.31 -11.65
C VAL A 69 3.74 -37.68 -11.55
N GLY A 70 4.73 -38.42 -12.07
CA GLY A 70 6.08 -37.95 -12.35
C GLY A 70 6.13 -37.03 -13.59
N PRO A 71 7.30 -36.46 -13.90
CA PRO A 71 7.44 -35.40 -14.88
C PRO A 71 7.54 -35.97 -16.31
N GLU A 72 6.62 -35.56 -17.18
CA GLU A 72 6.72 -35.86 -18.61
C GLU A 72 7.50 -34.75 -19.31
N ALA A 73 8.73 -35.10 -19.72
CA ALA A 73 9.58 -34.31 -20.58
C ALA A 73 9.04 -34.35 -22.01
N THR A 74 8.50 -33.23 -22.49
CA THR A 74 8.16 -33.06 -23.90
C THR A 74 9.38 -32.59 -24.69
N ALA A 75 9.95 -33.49 -25.49
CA ALA A 75 10.82 -33.14 -26.60
C ALA A 75 9.99 -32.73 -27.83
N PRO A 76 10.27 -31.59 -28.49
CA PRO A 76 9.73 -31.32 -29.81
C PRO A 76 10.68 -31.77 -30.92
N GLN A 77 10.04 -32.30 -31.96
CA GLN A 77 10.60 -32.94 -33.15
C GLN A 77 11.41 -31.99 -34.04
N ALA A 78 12.45 -32.55 -34.65
CA ALA A 78 13.11 -31.99 -35.81
C ALA A 78 12.24 -32.19 -37.07
N ALA A 79 11.96 -31.11 -37.78
CA ALA A 79 11.57 -31.14 -39.19
C ALA A 79 12.33 -30.02 -39.91
N ALA A 80 13.24 -30.43 -40.77
CA ALA A 80 14.00 -29.57 -41.65
C ALA A 80 13.12 -29.07 -42.80
N ALA A 81 13.24 -27.78 -43.13
CA ALA A 81 12.84 -27.24 -44.42
C ALA A 81 13.88 -26.19 -44.87
N THR A 82 14.72 -26.65 -45.79
CA THR A 82 15.29 -25.98 -46.96
C THR A 82 15.48 -24.45 -46.94
N ALA A 83 16.76 -24.12 -47.06
CA ALA A 83 17.39 -22.95 -47.68
C ALA A 83 16.52 -22.06 -48.58
N ALA A 84 16.54 -20.77 -48.24
CA ALA A 84 16.68 -19.68 -49.21
C ALA A 84 17.48 -18.57 -48.52
N GLU A 85 18.76 -18.43 -48.88
CA GLU A 85 19.55 -17.24 -48.59
C GLU A 85 18.97 -16.05 -49.38
N PRO A 86 18.64 -14.93 -48.73
CA PRO A 86 18.74 -13.64 -49.35
C PRO A 86 20.11 -13.04 -49.00
N THR A 87 20.89 -12.87 -50.05
CA THR A 87 22.09 -12.03 -50.16
C THR A 87 22.09 -10.85 -49.18
N PRO A 88 23.16 -10.64 -48.39
CA PRO A 88 23.34 -9.40 -47.65
C PRO A 88 23.50 -8.25 -48.65
N ALA A 89 22.42 -7.52 -48.90
CA ALA A 89 22.53 -6.17 -49.44
C ALA A 89 23.16 -5.33 -48.33
N GLU A 90 24.45 -5.04 -48.48
CA GLU A 90 25.18 -4.05 -47.72
C GLU A 90 24.53 -2.69 -47.93
N VAL A 91 23.53 -2.38 -47.09
CA VAL A 91 23.04 -1.02 -46.90
C VAL A 91 24.08 -0.36 -46.00
N ALA A 92 24.92 0.48 -46.62
CA ALA A 92 25.74 1.45 -45.91
C ALA A 92 24.83 2.20 -44.92
N ALA A 93 24.93 1.85 -43.64
CA ALA A 93 24.21 2.51 -42.58
C ALA A 93 24.81 3.91 -42.42
N GLU A 94 24.11 4.88 -43.01
CA GLU A 94 24.27 6.28 -42.66
C GLU A 94 24.19 6.39 -41.13
N PRO A 95 25.17 7.02 -40.44
CA PRO A 95 25.15 7.10 -38.99
C PRO A 95 23.86 7.81 -38.56
N ALA A 96 22.96 7.09 -37.90
CA ALA A 96 21.78 7.70 -37.29
C ALA A 96 22.26 8.85 -36.39
N PRO A 97 21.65 10.04 -36.49
CA PRO A 97 22.03 11.16 -35.64
C PRO A 97 21.91 10.72 -34.18
N GLN A 98 23.05 10.67 -33.50
CA GLN A 98 23.08 10.42 -32.06
C GLN A 98 22.28 11.55 -31.42
N PRO A 99 21.27 11.25 -30.58
CA PRO A 99 20.54 12.30 -29.90
C PRO A 99 21.55 13.12 -29.11
N ASP A 100 21.63 14.41 -29.43
CA ASP A 100 22.45 15.36 -28.70
C ASP A 100 21.92 15.36 -27.26
N LEU A 101 22.63 14.65 -26.39
CA LEU A 101 22.40 14.64 -24.94
C LEU A 101 22.87 15.98 -24.37
N ALA A 102 22.37 17.08 -24.93
CA ALA A 102 22.42 18.40 -24.32
C ALA A 102 21.95 18.21 -22.88
N GLN A 103 22.91 18.23 -21.97
CA GLN A 103 22.72 17.95 -20.55
C GLN A 103 21.69 18.95 -20.05
N THR A 104 20.43 18.52 -19.96
CA THR A 104 19.39 19.34 -19.37
C THR A 104 19.89 19.66 -17.96
N PRO A 105 20.04 20.94 -17.58
CA PRO A 105 20.59 21.29 -16.28
C PRO A 105 19.77 20.59 -15.19
N VAL A 106 20.34 19.58 -14.55
CA VAL A 106 19.68 18.90 -13.44
C VAL A 106 19.72 19.89 -12.27
N PRO A 107 18.57 20.36 -11.78
CA PRO A 107 18.55 21.30 -10.67
C PRO A 107 19.28 20.69 -9.47
N PRO A 108 20.05 21.48 -8.70
CA PRO A 108 20.77 20.96 -7.55
C PRO A 108 19.79 20.35 -6.55
N LYS A 109 20.17 19.20 -5.98
CA LYS A 109 19.37 18.51 -4.95
C LYS A 109 19.27 19.37 -3.70
N SER A 110 18.10 19.35 -3.06
CA SER A 110 17.91 20.00 -1.76
C SER A 110 18.65 19.27 -0.64
N GLU A 111 18.93 19.95 0.47
CA GLU A 111 19.55 19.32 1.65
C GLU A 111 18.70 18.17 2.22
N GLN A 112 17.37 18.30 2.18
CA GLN A 112 16.43 17.26 2.63
C GLN A 112 16.53 16.00 1.76
N GLN A 113 16.65 16.18 0.44
CA GLN A 113 16.87 15.08 -0.48
C GLN A 113 18.21 14.38 -0.18
N LEU A 114 19.29 15.15 0.00
CA LEU A 114 20.60 14.59 0.31
C LEU A 114 20.59 13.85 1.66
N ALA A 115 19.92 14.39 2.68
CA ALA A 115 19.77 13.73 3.97
C ALA A 115 19.03 12.40 3.84
N CYS A 116 17.91 12.38 3.11
CA CYS A 116 17.15 11.18 2.83
C CYS A 116 17.99 10.09 2.14
N GLU A 117 18.71 10.47 1.09
CA GLU A 117 19.52 9.54 0.30
C GLU A 117 20.71 8.98 1.11
N ARG A 118 21.33 9.79 2.00
CA ARG A 118 22.37 9.30 2.92
C ARG A 118 21.86 8.24 3.89
N GLU A 119 20.60 8.32 4.29
CA GLU A 119 19.95 7.33 5.16
C GLU A 119 19.45 6.10 4.38
N ASN A 120 19.79 5.99 3.09
CA ASN A 120 19.27 4.97 2.17
C ASN A 120 17.76 5.06 1.93
N GLY A 121 17.17 6.22 2.19
CA GLY A 121 15.80 6.53 1.81
C GLY A 121 15.69 6.97 0.35
N ARG A 122 14.47 6.92 -0.19
CA ARG A 122 14.13 7.39 -1.53
C ARG A 122 13.37 8.70 -1.45
N TRP A 123 13.87 9.73 -2.12
CA TRP A 123 13.18 11.02 -2.25
C TRP A 123 12.07 10.95 -3.29
N ALA A 124 10.85 10.60 -2.86
CA ALA A 124 9.72 10.34 -3.75
C ALA A 124 8.66 11.46 -3.68
N ARG A 125 7.86 11.59 -4.75
CA ARG A 125 6.64 12.40 -4.73
C ARG A 125 5.60 11.71 -3.86
N VAL A 126 4.93 12.48 -3.01
CA VAL A 126 3.92 12.01 -2.09
C VAL A 126 2.64 12.83 -2.24
N GLY A 127 1.50 12.21 -1.99
CA GLY A 127 0.19 12.82 -2.21
C GLY A 127 -0.06 13.20 -3.69
N ARG A 128 -0.99 14.15 -3.90
CA ARG A 128 -1.36 14.64 -5.24
C ARG A 128 -0.62 15.92 -5.66
N GLY A 129 0.00 16.63 -4.72
CA GLY A 129 0.73 17.88 -4.98
C GLY A 129 2.18 17.67 -5.42
N GLU A 130 2.96 18.75 -5.41
CA GLU A 130 4.42 18.73 -5.65
C GLU A 130 5.23 18.34 -4.40
N GLY A 131 4.55 17.84 -3.36
CA GLY A 131 5.16 17.38 -2.12
C GLY A 131 6.15 16.23 -2.38
N ARG A 132 7.31 16.31 -1.74
CA ARG A 132 8.34 15.27 -1.78
C ARG A 132 8.69 14.89 -0.36
N ALA A 133 8.85 13.60 -0.12
CA ALA A 133 9.25 13.10 1.19
C ALA A 133 10.24 11.95 1.08
N CYS A 134 10.88 11.66 2.22
CA CYS A 134 11.77 10.52 2.35
C CYS A 134 10.97 9.25 2.64
N VAL A 135 11.08 8.27 1.74
CA VAL A 135 10.38 6.98 1.86
C VAL A 135 11.40 5.86 1.99
N PHE A 136 11.22 5.00 2.97
CA PHE A 136 12.08 3.85 3.23
C PHE A 136 11.35 2.55 2.88
N GLN A 137 12.05 1.60 2.27
CA GLN A 137 11.56 0.23 2.10
C GLN A 137 11.66 -0.52 3.43
N THR A 138 10.64 -1.27 3.76
CA THR A 138 10.59 -2.07 4.99
C THR A 138 11.15 -3.47 4.71
N ARG A 139 11.80 -4.09 5.70
CA ARG A 139 12.48 -5.39 5.52
C ARG A 139 11.53 -6.57 5.72
N ASP A 140 10.39 -6.29 6.32
CA ASP A 140 9.32 -7.18 6.71
C ASP A 140 8.08 -7.06 5.80
N SER A 141 8.17 -6.30 4.71
CA SER A 141 7.13 -6.17 3.69
C SER A 141 6.48 -7.51 3.35
N GLY A 142 5.15 -7.57 3.46
CA GLY A 142 4.35 -8.74 3.14
C GLY A 142 4.33 -9.85 4.20
N LYS A 143 5.14 -9.75 5.27
CA LYS A 143 5.05 -10.70 6.40
C LYS A 143 3.69 -10.57 7.10
N ARG A 144 3.19 -11.69 7.63
CA ARG A 144 1.94 -11.74 8.39
C ARG A 144 2.08 -10.94 9.69
N CYS A 145 1.03 -10.21 10.06
CA CYS A 145 0.95 -9.46 11.30
C CYS A 145 -0.49 -9.41 11.83
N GLU A 146 -0.63 -9.10 13.11
CA GLU A 146 -1.92 -8.94 13.82
C GLU A 146 -2.02 -7.60 14.57
N ARG A 147 -0.90 -6.88 14.72
CA ARG A 147 -0.81 -5.56 15.36
C ARG A 147 0.38 -4.79 14.81
N GLU A 148 0.37 -3.46 14.93
CA GLU A 148 1.36 -2.54 14.35
C GLU A 148 2.80 -2.88 14.75
N SER A 149 3.08 -3.03 16.04
CA SER A 149 4.40 -3.34 16.62
C SER A 149 5.06 -4.66 16.18
N GLN A 150 4.40 -5.47 15.35
CA GLN A 150 5.04 -6.60 14.68
C GLN A 150 5.78 -6.21 13.41
N CYS A 151 5.58 -4.98 12.93
CA CYS A 151 6.12 -4.49 11.67
C CYS A 151 7.11 -3.33 11.86
N ASP A 152 8.04 -3.15 10.91
CA ASP A 152 8.90 -1.96 10.83
C ASP A 152 8.09 -0.71 10.44
N SER A 153 6.92 -0.92 9.82
CA SER A 153 5.94 0.12 9.48
C SER A 153 4.59 -0.15 10.16
N VAL A 154 3.52 -0.32 9.39
CA VAL A 154 2.17 -0.59 9.87
C VAL A 154 1.68 -1.97 9.41
N CYS A 155 0.81 -2.58 10.21
CA CYS A 155 0.12 -3.79 9.83
C CYS A 155 -1.16 -3.43 9.05
N LEU A 156 -1.24 -3.79 7.76
CA LEU A 156 -2.40 -3.47 6.93
C LEU A 156 -3.61 -4.31 7.34
N ALA A 157 -4.71 -3.69 7.74
CA ALA A 157 -5.86 -4.41 8.30
C ALA A 157 -6.63 -5.25 7.28
N ARG A 158 -6.55 -4.90 5.99
CA ARG A 158 -7.22 -5.66 4.91
C ARG A 158 -6.54 -7.00 4.65
N SER A 159 -5.20 -7.01 4.61
CA SER A 159 -4.41 -8.19 4.28
C SER A 159 -3.84 -8.89 5.50
N GLY A 160 -3.75 -8.21 6.65
CA GLY A 160 -3.00 -8.66 7.83
C GLY A 160 -1.52 -8.87 7.51
N THR A 161 -0.93 -7.96 6.74
CA THR A 161 0.49 -8.03 6.35
C THR A 161 1.19 -6.70 6.56
N CYS A 162 2.49 -6.73 6.85
CA CYS A 162 3.31 -5.54 7.04
C CYS A 162 3.45 -4.74 5.74
N ALA A 163 3.30 -3.42 5.83
CA ALA A 163 3.36 -2.54 4.67
C ALA A 163 4.78 -2.45 4.07
N PRO A 164 4.92 -2.23 2.75
CA PRO A 164 6.21 -2.22 2.06
C PRO A 164 7.06 -0.96 2.31
N PHE A 165 6.44 0.14 2.74
CA PHE A 165 7.11 1.43 2.85
C PHE A 165 6.82 2.12 4.18
N LYS A 166 7.79 2.90 4.66
CA LYS A 166 7.69 3.78 5.83
C LYS A 166 8.10 5.21 5.47
N PRO A 167 7.30 6.24 5.80
CA PRO A 167 5.91 6.13 6.22
C PRO A 167 4.97 5.73 5.06
N MET A 168 3.78 5.25 5.39
CA MET A 168 2.75 4.84 4.42
C MET A 168 1.83 6.03 4.12
N PHE A 169 2.18 6.80 3.09
CA PHE A 169 1.39 7.97 2.66
C PHE A 169 0.02 7.58 2.12
N GLY A 170 -0.94 8.50 2.24
CA GLY A 170 -2.35 8.29 1.94
C GLY A 170 -3.14 7.75 3.15
N CYS A 171 -4.42 7.47 2.93
CA CYS A 171 -5.31 6.88 3.93
C CYS A 171 -5.35 5.36 3.77
N ASN A 172 -4.89 4.66 4.81
CA ASN A 172 -4.80 3.20 4.84
C ASN A 172 -5.48 2.65 6.09
N GLU A 173 -6.18 1.53 5.94
CA GLU A 173 -6.71 0.76 7.08
C GLU A 173 -5.60 -0.06 7.70
N ILE A 174 -5.30 0.18 8.98
CA ILE A 174 -4.24 -0.48 9.73
C ILE A 174 -4.76 -1.12 11.02
N LEU A 175 -4.00 -2.07 11.55
CA LEU A 175 -4.20 -2.59 12.90
C LEU A 175 -3.21 -1.89 13.83
N GLN A 176 -3.71 -1.18 14.83
CA GLN A 176 -2.90 -0.59 15.90
C GLN A 176 -2.26 -1.66 16.79
N ASP A 177 -1.44 -1.23 17.74
CA ASP A 177 -0.77 -2.12 18.70
C ASP A 177 -1.70 -3.00 19.53
N ASN A 178 -2.89 -2.50 19.85
CA ASN A 178 -3.94 -3.24 20.55
C ASN A 178 -4.78 -4.13 19.61
N GLY A 179 -4.45 -4.21 18.32
CA GLY A 179 -5.20 -4.94 17.30
C GLY A 179 -6.45 -4.20 16.80
N ALA A 180 -6.73 -2.98 17.28
CA ALA A 180 -7.87 -2.20 16.81
C ALA A 180 -7.66 -1.77 15.35
N ARG A 181 -8.70 -1.93 14.53
CA ARG A 181 -8.70 -1.41 13.16
C ARG A 181 -8.97 0.09 13.17
N VAL A 182 -8.11 0.85 12.51
CA VAL A 182 -8.26 2.30 12.32
C VAL A 182 -7.84 2.73 10.92
N THR A 183 -8.33 3.88 10.47
CA THR A 183 -7.82 4.56 9.29
C THR A 183 -6.68 5.49 9.68
N LEU A 184 -5.48 5.25 9.16
CA LEU A 184 -4.33 6.17 9.28
C LEU A 184 -4.16 6.94 7.97
N CYS A 185 -4.26 8.27 8.03
CA CYS A 185 -4.03 9.17 6.91
C CYS A 185 -2.75 9.99 7.13
N LEU A 186 -1.77 9.84 6.24
CA LEU A 186 -0.54 10.64 6.23
C LEU A 186 -0.40 11.38 4.89
N GLU A 187 -0.05 12.67 4.96
CA GLU A 187 0.11 13.57 3.80
C GLU A 187 1.57 13.73 3.38
#